data_AF-A0A7V7ZF52-F1
#
_entry.id   AF-A0A7V7ZF52-F1
#
_cell.length_a   1.000
_cell.length_b   1.000
_cell.length_c   1.000
_cell.angle_alpha   90.00
_cell.angle_beta   90.00
_cell.angle_gamma   90.00
#
_symmetry.space_group_name_H-M   'P 1'
#
loop_
_entity.id
_entity.type
_entity.pdbx_description
1 polymer ?
#
loop_
_entity_poly.entity_id
_entity_poly.type
_entity_poly.pdbx_seq_one_letter_code
_entity_poly.pdbx_strand_id
1 'polypeptide(L)'
;MSTRAWVRNHKVAGFVAGRFEGEYEGRIQQLVVIQSSRGVAIVPEAGLIPVDQDYIQRQASLDLERVIAALREGGLDDAAIQQAWAQALATVEKIERQSS
;
A
#
# COMPACT_ATOMS: atom_id res chain seq x y z
N MET A 1 -19.65 -11.02 7.26
CA MET A 1 -18.75 -10.00 6.67
C MET A 1 -17.64 -10.73 5.94
N SER A 2 -17.51 -10.54 4.63
CA SER A 2 -16.41 -11.17 3.87
C SER A 2 -15.09 -10.52 4.28
N THR A 3 -14.27 -11.25 5.04
CA THR A 3 -12.95 -10.81 5.47
C THR A 3 -12.10 -10.65 4.22
N ARG A 4 -11.91 -9.41 3.74
CA ARG A 4 -11.05 -9.12 2.59
C ARG A 4 -9.64 -9.60 2.95
N ALA A 5 -9.12 -10.57 2.20
CA ALA A 5 -7.78 -11.09 2.41
C ALA A 5 -6.75 -10.05 1.96
N TRP A 6 -5.86 -9.66 2.87
CA TRP A 6 -4.73 -8.80 2.54
C TRP A 6 -3.56 -9.64 2.06
N VAL A 7 -2.89 -9.16 1.02
CA VAL A 7 -1.77 -9.84 0.37
C VAL A 7 -0.66 -8.86 0.03
N ARG A 8 0.57 -9.35 -0.03
CA ARG A 8 1.71 -8.59 -0.54
C ARG A 8 2.66 -9.43 -1.37
N ASN A 9 3.47 -8.75 -2.16
CA ASN A 9 4.75 -9.25 -2.66
C ASN A 9 5.79 -8.11 -2.62
N HIS A 10 6.88 -8.23 -3.38
CA HIS A 10 7.93 -7.19 -3.42
C HIS A 10 7.55 -5.93 -4.22
N LYS A 11 6.43 -5.95 -4.97
CA LYS A 11 5.94 -4.84 -5.82
C LYS A 11 4.60 -4.24 -5.36
N VAL A 12 3.72 -5.03 -4.76
CA VAL A 12 2.35 -4.62 -4.39
C VAL A 12 1.97 -5.11 -3.00
N ALA A 13 1.20 -4.29 -2.29
CA ALA A 13 0.49 -4.65 -1.06
C ALA A 13 -0.93 -4.08 -1.14
N GLY A 14 -1.93 -4.88 -0.79
CA GLY A 14 -3.33 -4.48 -0.91
C GLY A 14 -4.27 -5.62 -0.55
N PHE A 15 -5.56 -5.42 -0.84
CA PHE A 15 -6.55 -6.47 -0.61
C PHE A 15 -6.94 -7.15 -1.92
N VAL A 16 -7.28 -8.44 -1.82
CA VAL A 16 -7.75 -9.24 -2.96
C VAL A 16 -9.14 -8.78 -3.37
N ALA A 17 -9.25 -8.25 -4.60
CA ALA A 17 -10.51 -7.85 -5.22
C ALA A 17 -11.13 -8.97 -6.06
N GLY A 18 -10.32 -9.90 -6.58
CA GLY A 18 -10.80 -11.03 -7.38
C GLY A 18 -9.69 -12.02 -7.73
N ARG A 19 -10.09 -13.21 -8.20
CA ARG A 19 -9.20 -14.26 -8.72
C ARG A 19 -9.75 -14.77 -10.05
N PHE A 20 -8.87 -15.08 -10.98
CA PHE A 20 -9.23 -15.64 -12.28
C PHE A 20 -8.03 -16.36 -12.90
N GLU A 21 -8.29 -17.30 -13.80
CA GLU A 21 -7.25 -17.92 -14.63
C GLU A 21 -7.00 -17.04 -15.86
N GLY A 22 -5.72 -16.80 -16.16
CA GLY A 22 -5.33 -15.99 -17.30
C GLY A 22 -3.89 -16.26 -17.73
N GLU A 23 -3.52 -15.69 -18.88
CA GLU A 23 -2.13 -15.76 -19.37
C GLU A 23 -1.27 -14.69 -18.71
N TYR A 24 -0.11 -15.10 -18.18
CA TYR A 24 0.91 -14.19 -17.69
C TYR A 24 2.29 -14.76 -18.04
N GLU A 25 3.11 -13.95 -18.71
CA GLU A 25 4.44 -14.35 -19.19
C GLU A 25 4.42 -15.66 -20.03
N GLY A 26 3.39 -15.83 -20.87
CA GLY A 26 3.26 -16.98 -21.77
C GLY A 26 2.79 -18.27 -21.09
N ARG A 27 2.30 -18.20 -19.84
CA ARG A 27 1.75 -19.35 -19.11
C ARG A 27 0.33 -19.06 -18.63
N ILE A 28 -0.57 -20.02 -18.80
CA ILE A 28 -1.89 -20.00 -18.17
C ILE A 28 -1.71 -20.34 -16.69
N GLN A 29 -2.14 -19.43 -15.80
CA GLN A 29 -2.03 -19.60 -14.36
C GLN A 29 -3.07 -18.76 -13.62
N GLN A 30 -3.17 -18.97 -12.30
CA GLN A 30 -4.05 -18.17 -11.44
C GLN A 30 -3.49 -16.78 -11.22
N LEU A 31 -4.33 -15.79 -11.51
CA LEU A 31 -4.06 -14.37 -11.35
C LEU A 31 -4.99 -13.77 -10.28
N VAL A 32 -4.46 -12.78 -9.57
CA VAL A 32 -5.17 -12.09 -8.50
C VAL A 32 -5.23 -10.61 -8.82
N VAL A 33 -6.44 -10.06 -8.75
CA VAL A 33 -6.67 -8.60 -8.80
C VAL A 33 -6.49 -8.05 -7.40
N ILE A 34 -5.56 -7.12 -7.24
CA ILE A 34 -5.24 -6.48 -5.97
C ILE A 34 -5.58 -5.00 -6.08
N GLN A 35 -6.46 -4.55 -5.19
CA GLN A 35 -6.67 -3.12 -4.98
C GLN A 35 -5.67 -2.62 -3.94
N SER A 36 -4.83 -1.67 -4.35
CA SER A 36 -3.84 -1.01 -3.52
C SER A 36 -4.06 0.51 -3.49
N SER A 37 -3.32 1.22 -2.66
CA SER A 37 -3.28 2.69 -2.67
C SER A 37 -2.70 3.27 -3.96
N ARG A 38 -1.95 2.47 -4.74
CA ARG A 38 -1.41 2.86 -6.06
C ARG A 38 -2.35 2.50 -7.21
N GLY A 39 -3.57 2.05 -6.92
CA GLY A 39 -4.54 1.56 -7.90
C GLY A 39 -4.61 0.04 -7.96
N VAL A 40 -5.09 -0.48 -9.09
CA VAL A 40 -5.31 -1.91 -9.32
C VAL A 40 -4.08 -2.57 -9.95
N ALA A 41 -3.68 -3.72 -9.42
CA ALA A 41 -2.64 -4.56 -9.98
C ALA A 41 -3.16 -5.98 -10.24
N ILE A 42 -2.66 -6.61 -11.30
CA ILE A 42 -2.91 -8.02 -11.61
C ILE A 42 -1.58 -8.75 -11.53
N VAL A 43 -1.49 -9.76 -10.67
CA VAL A 43 -0.25 -10.51 -10.45
C VAL A 43 -0.52 -12.01 -10.29
N PRO A 44 0.47 -12.87 -10.54
CA PRO A 44 0.35 -14.30 -10.27
C PRO A 44 0.09 -14.59 -8.79
N GLU A 45 -0.86 -15.49 -8.51
CA GLU A 45 -1.22 -15.85 -7.13
C GLU A 45 -0.03 -16.46 -6.37
N ALA A 46 0.79 -17.26 -7.06
CA ALA A 46 1.96 -17.92 -6.47
C ALA A 46 3.00 -16.95 -5.89
N GLY A 47 3.00 -15.69 -6.33
CA GLY A 47 3.92 -14.67 -5.84
C GLY A 47 3.41 -13.92 -4.61
N LEU A 48 2.22 -14.24 -4.10
CA LEU A 48 1.56 -13.50 -3.03
C LEU A 48 1.69 -14.19 -1.68
N ILE A 49 1.95 -13.36 -0.67
CA ILE A 49 1.99 -13.78 0.73
C ILE A 49 0.76 -13.18 1.42
N PRO A 50 -0.10 -14.00 2.04
CA PRO A 50 -1.19 -13.50 2.86
C PRO A 50 -0.60 -12.77 4.08
N VAL A 51 -1.18 -11.63 4.42
CA VAL A 51 -0.79 -10.83 5.57
C VAL A 51 -2.04 -10.44 6.35
N ASP A 52 -1.90 -10.30 7.66
CA ASP A 52 -2.95 -9.69 8.45
C ASP A 52 -2.94 -8.16 8.27
N GLN A 53 -4.08 -7.54 8.55
CA GLN A 53 -4.19 -6.09 8.49
C GLN A 53 -3.24 -5.40 9.49
N ASP A 54 -3.02 -6.03 10.65
CA ASP A 54 -2.13 -5.53 11.70
C ASP A 54 -0.66 -5.47 11.24
N TYR A 55 -0.24 -6.38 10.37
CA TYR A 55 1.08 -6.38 9.75
C TYR A 55 1.22 -5.22 8.78
N ILE A 56 0.20 -4.95 7.97
CA ILE A 56 0.19 -3.79 7.07
C ILE A 56 0.26 -2.49 7.87
N GLN A 57 -0.51 -2.38 8.96
CA GLN A 57 -0.48 -1.22 9.84
C GLN A 57 0.90 -1.05 10.51
N ARG A 58 1.47 -2.13 11.08
CA ARG A 58 2.81 -2.10 11.69
C ARG A 58 3.89 -1.70 10.70
N GLN A 59 3.86 -2.21 9.47
CA GLN A 59 4.81 -1.81 8.44
C GLN A 59 4.68 -0.33 8.08
N ALA A 60 3.45 0.16 7.90
CA ALA A 60 3.21 1.57 7.62
C ALA A 60 3.73 2.48 8.76
N SER A 61 3.55 2.07 10.03
CA SER A 61 4.09 2.80 11.18
C SER A 61 5.62 2.84 11.18
N LEU A 62 6.29 1.72 10.92
CA LEU A 62 7.75 1.66 10.87
C LEU A 62 8.33 2.50 9.72
N ASP A 63 7.68 2.49 8.56
CA ASP A 63 8.09 3.34 7.43
C ASP A 63 7.92 4.83 7.77
N LEU A 64 6.84 5.19 8.47
CA LEU A 64 6.62 6.56 8.94
C LEU A 64 7.69 7.00 9.94
N GLU A 65 8.05 6.15 10.90
CA GLU A 65 9.11 6.44 11.86
C GLU A 65 10.45 6.72 11.17
N ARG A 66 10.78 5.95 10.12
CA ARG A 66 12.00 6.17 9.32
C ARG A 66 11.98 7.50 8.59
N VAL A 67 10.84 7.88 8.02
CA VAL A 67 10.68 9.18 7.37
C VAL A 67 10.87 10.31 8.38
N ILE A 68 10.21 10.23 9.56
CA ILE A 68 10.36 11.23 10.62
C ILE A 68 11.82 11.34 11.08
N ALA A 69 12.50 10.21 11.26
CA ALA A 69 13.92 10.20 11.62
C ALA A 69 14.79 10.92 10.57
N ALA A 70 14.59 10.64 9.28
CA ALA A 70 15.31 11.29 8.19
C ALA A 70 15.04 12.82 8.13
N LEU A 71 13.81 13.26 8.41
CA LEU A 71 13.49 14.69 8.47
C LEU A 71 14.20 15.37 9.65
N ARG A 72 14.26 14.71 10.82
CA ARG A 72 15.00 15.21 11.98
C ARG A 72 16.50 15.30 11.70
N GLU A 73 17.08 14.29 11.05
CA GLU A 73 18.48 14.32 10.60
C GLU A 73 18.74 15.48 9.63
N GLY A 74 17.75 15.83 8.81
CA GLY A 74 17.77 17.01 7.94
C GLY A 74 17.65 18.36 8.66
N GLY A 75 17.56 18.38 9.99
CA GLY A 75 17.48 19.60 10.80
C GLY A 75 16.07 20.18 10.96
N LEU A 76 15.03 19.44 10.59
CA LEU A 76 13.65 19.84 10.87
C LEU A 76 13.31 19.56 12.33
N ASP A 77 12.74 20.55 13.00
CA ASP A 77 12.16 20.36 14.33
C ASP A 77 10.79 19.66 14.26
N ASP A 78 10.32 19.19 15.41
CA ASP A 78 9.05 18.45 15.48
C ASP A 78 7.86 19.29 15.00
N ALA A 79 7.88 20.61 15.17
CA ALA A 79 6.81 21.49 14.72
C ALA A 79 6.75 21.55 13.17
N ALA A 80 7.90 21.69 12.52
CA ALA A 80 8.01 21.68 11.07
C ALA A 80 7.63 20.31 10.48
N ILE A 81 8.01 19.21 11.14
CA ILE A 81 7.62 17.85 10.73
C ILE A 81 6.10 17.67 10.83
N GLN A 82 5.47 18.10 11.92
CA GLN A 82 4.01 18.03 12.08
C GLN A 82 3.29 18.87 11.02
N GLN A 83 3.80 20.06 10.71
CA GLN A 83 3.24 20.92 9.67
C GLN A 83 3.37 20.30 8.27
N ALA A 84 4.53 19.74 7.93
CA ALA A 84 4.76 19.06 6.67
C ALA A 84 3.87 17.81 6.53
N TRP A 85 3.69 17.06 7.60
CA TRP A 85 2.80 15.90 7.65
C TRP A 85 1.33 16.30 7.42
N ALA A 86 0.85 17.34 8.11
CA ALA A 86 -0.51 17.84 7.94
C ALA A 86 -0.77 18.32 6.50
N GLN A 87 0.21 18.99 5.88
CA GLN A 87 0.12 19.41 4.47
C GLN A 87 0.11 18.23 3.50
N ALA A 88 0.91 17.20 3.77
CA ALA A 88 0.94 15.99 2.96
C ALA A 88 -0.43 15.27 3.00
N LEU A 89 -1.01 15.10 4.20
CA LEU A 89 -2.33 14.49 4.37
C LEU A 89 -3.44 15.29 3.67
N ALA A 90 -3.47 16.62 3.86
CA ALA A 90 -4.43 17.47 3.18
C ALA A 90 -4.32 17.40 1.64
N THR A 91 -3.10 17.22 1.12
CA THR A 91 -2.84 17.04 -0.31
C THR A 91 -3.38 15.70 -0.81
N VAL A 92 -3.14 14.62 -0.07
CA VAL A 92 -3.65 13.28 -0.39
C VAL A 92 -5.18 13.28 -0.39
N GLU A 93 -5.83 13.82 0.65
CA GLU A 93 -7.29 13.91 0.71
C GLU A 93 -7.88 14.70 -0.47
N LYS A 94 -7.21 15.78 -0.89
CA LYS A 94 -7.63 16.58 -2.04
C LYS A 94 -7.57 15.77 -3.34
N ILE A 95 -6.50 15.00 -3.55
CA ILE A 95 -6.32 14.16 -4.74
C ILE A 95 -7.37 13.05 -4.77
N GLU A 96 -7.64 12.41 -3.62
CA GLU A 96 -8.65 11.35 -3.52
C GLU A 96 -10.06 11.86 -3.85
N ARG A 97 -10.43 13.05 -3.36
CA ARG A 97 -11.71 13.71 -3.69
C ARG A 97 -11.84 14.12 -5.14
N GLN A 98 -10.74 14.36 -5.85
CA GLN A 98 -10.73 14.69 -7.27
C GLN A 98 -10.74 13.47 -8.19
N SER A 99 -10.41 12.30 -7.64
CA SER A 99 -10.33 11.02 -8.37
C SER A 99 -11.56 10.13 -8.14
N SER A 100 -12.54 10.62 -7.37
CA SER A 100 -13.84 9.98 -7.07
C SER A 100 -14.95 10.71 -7.80
#